data_AF-A0AAD4CG02-F1
#
_entry.id   AF-A0AAD4CG02-F1
#
_cell.length_a   1.000
_cell.length_b   1.000
_cell.length_c   1.000
_cell.angle_alpha   90.00
_cell.angle_beta   90.00
_cell.angle_gamma   90.00
#
_symmetry.space_group_name_H-M   'P 1'
#
loop_
_entity.id
_entity.type
_entity.pdbx_description
1 polymer ?
#
loop_
_entity_poly.entity_id
_entity_poly.type
_entity_poly.pdbx_seq_one_letter_code
_entity_poly.pdbx_strand_id
1 'polypeptide(L)'
;MVPAVFEDLRHRWNRDTILNAVKDDFNIIQINIEEFPWAGITVMVPGEADAHCARVARTTSCAILTNDSDLLLYDLGVDGSVVLLNSVEMVGWDPLDPAASEVKALHLCPVTVARRLGIPNILRLAYELVNNPSMGIADLIHRSKTRCDGSVYDTEYQSFIKEYRSDVCNDPQGSGVQVAGDLDTRVSELFWQYELQTVLNPQSETPYIYLPVLTEDHTRRCAWTQGCIFRNLGYSILNASRPTHEQLSSVNEVVRRGGRMVVDRVPLGDGDWIISELARVGTYLKSFQDSSQSSFDSQIYWLKLAVSEVFRELPASSLPDSGQLTRFLRLGRMGKKPNWADIHLVAQIRAVLYSLRILSQLLVFLQPTNDIVLQAKSLLAGLPPLHSLMMPIDEMAGDSLEKSSVNEFVRQLYRMPVSPFTEASDETAASKDATKVKQVSSSDQRPTKKIRSGGANNLYELLIME
;
A
#
# COMPACT_ATOMS: atom_id res chain seq x y z
N MET A 1 -0.47 -1.13 6.18
CA MET A 1 -0.90 0.26 5.86
C MET A 1 -0.40 0.60 4.46
N VAL A 2 -1.18 1.30 3.60
CA VAL A 2 -0.62 1.83 2.34
C VAL A 2 0.29 2.99 2.70
N PRO A 3 1.54 3.03 2.22
CA PRO A 3 2.39 4.21 2.33
C PRO A 3 1.78 5.36 1.50
N ALA A 4 1.54 6.51 2.13
CA ALA A 4 1.07 7.72 1.44
C ALA A 4 2.22 8.50 0.76
N VAL A 5 3.36 7.84 0.47
CA VAL A 5 4.63 8.51 0.11
C VAL A 5 4.47 9.46 -1.06
N PHE A 6 3.80 9.03 -2.14
CA PHE A 6 3.61 9.86 -3.31
C PHE A 6 2.72 11.09 -3.03
N GLU A 7 1.57 10.89 -2.37
CA GLU A 7 0.68 11.98 -1.96
C GLU A 7 1.40 12.94 -1.00
N ASP A 8 2.15 12.41 -0.03
CA ASP A 8 2.85 13.19 0.98
C ASP A 8 3.96 14.05 0.37
N LEU A 9 4.73 13.52 -0.58
CA LEU A 9 5.77 14.29 -1.28
C LEU A 9 5.16 15.41 -2.13
N ARG A 10 3.98 15.21 -2.72
CA ARG A 10 3.32 16.23 -3.53
C ARG A 10 2.60 17.30 -2.71
N HIS A 11 1.97 16.91 -1.60
CA HIS A 11 0.97 17.75 -0.93
C HIS A 11 1.22 17.98 0.56
N ARG A 12 2.02 17.15 1.23
CA ARG A 12 2.22 17.24 2.69
C ARG A 12 3.56 17.84 3.09
N TRP A 13 4.63 17.47 2.40
CA TRP A 13 5.99 17.94 2.67
C TRP A 13 6.24 19.29 2.00
N ASN A 14 5.58 20.32 2.54
CA ASN A 14 5.81 21.70 2.16
C ASN A 14 6.91 22.34 3.01
N ARG A 15 7.31 23.57 2.65
CA ARG A 15 8.33 24.33 3.37
C ARG A 15 8.12 24.35 4.89
N ASP A 16 6.92 24.66 5.34
CA ASP A 16 6.62 24.81 6.76
C ASP A 16 6.67 23.47 7.49
N THR A 17 6.13 22.39 6.91
CA THR A 17 6.21 21.04 7.50
C THR A 17 7.65 20.53 7.55
N ILE A 18 8.45 20.79 6.51
CA ILE A 18 9.88 20.44 6.49
C ILE A 18 10.63 21.21 7.58
N LEU A 19 10.49 22.54 7.63
CA LEU A 19 11.15 23.38 8.63
C LEU A 19 10.76 22.99 10.06
N ASN A 20 9.49 22.69 10.30
CA ASN A 20 9.03 22.21 11.60
C ASN A 20 9.63 20.84 11.97
N ALA A 21 9.79 19.95 11.00
CA ALA A 21 10.36 18.62 11.24
C ALA A 21 11.86 18.66 11.54
N VAL A 22 12.60 19.61 10.99
CA VAL A 22 14.07 19.72 11.16
C VAL A 22 14.51 20.75 12.20
N LYS A 23 13.54 21.45 12.81
CA LYS A 23 13.76 22.59 13.70
C LYS A 23 14.67 22.28 14.89
N ASP A 24 14.55 21.08 15.45
CA ASP A 24 15.29 20.66 16.64
C ASP A 24 16.67 20.10 16.28
N ASP A 25 16.84 19.57 15.06
CA ASP A 25 18.07 18.91 14.61
C ASP A 25 19.07 19.90 14.00
N PHE A 26 18.59 20.99 13.43
CA PHE A 26 19.43 22.01 12.84
C PHE A 26 18.91 23.39 13.25
N ASN A 27 19.79 24.25 13.76
CA ASN A 27 19.52 25.69 13.95
C ASN A 27 19.44 26.41 12.58
N ILE A 28 18.60 25.89 11.69
CA ILE A 28 18.36 26.42 10.35
C ILE A 28 17.49 27.66 10.52
N ILE A 29 18.13 28.83 10.44
CA ILE A 29 17.43 30.11 10.52
C ILE A 29 16.74 30.41 9.17
N GLN A 30 17.33 29.98 8.04
CA GLN A 30 16.75 30.13 6.70
C GLN A 30 17.28 29.05 5.73
N ILE A 31 16.40 28.15 5.27
CA ILE A 31 16.60 27.42 4.01
C ILE A 31 15.70 28.06 2.96
N ASN A 32 16.28 28.44 1.82
CA ASN A 32 15.51 28.85 0.65
C ASN A 32 15.06 27.60 -0.13
N ILE A 33 13.95 27.00 0.29
CA ILE A 33 13.26 25.93 -0.44
C ILE A 33 11.97 26.44 -1.05
N GLU A 34 11.58 25.88 -2.20
CA GLU A 34 10.25 26.09 -2.77
C GLU A 34 9.16 25.66 -1.78
N GLU A 35 7.91 26.11 -2.01
CA GLU A 35 6.80 25.75 -1.13
C GLU A 35 6.57 24.23 -1.10
N PHE A 36 6.66 23.56 -2.27
CA PHE A 36 6.54 22.11 -2.41
C PHE A 36 7.71 21.56 -3.25
N PRO A 37 8.92 21.40 -2.66
CA PRO A 37 10.14 21.13 -3.42
C PRO A 37 10.14 19.79 -4.16
N TRP A 38 9.28 18.85 -3.75
CA TRP A 38 9.21 17.51 -4.34
C TRP A 38 8.08 17.34 -5.36
N ALA A 39 7.08 18.24 -5.37
CA ALA A 39 5.85 18.02 -6.12
C ALA A 39 6.05 17.89 -7.64
N GLY A 40 6.93 18.74 -8.21
CA GLY A 40 7.24 18.77 -9.64
C GLY A 40 8.23 17.71 -10.11
N ILE A 41 8.94 17.06 -9.19
CA ILE A 41 9.99 16.07 -9.50
C ILE A 41 9.64 14.64 -9.06
N THR A 42 8.52 14.47 -8.35
CA THR A 42 8.00 13.14 -7.97
C THR A 42 7.16 12.57 -9.11
N VAL A 43 7.46 11.34 -9.51
CA VAL A 43 6.81 10.65 -10.63
C VAL A 43 6.32 9.27 -10.20
N MET A 44 5.08 8.93 -10.56
CA MET A 44 4.55 7.58 -10.44
C MET A 44 4.99 6.75 -11.64
N VAL A 45 5.55 5.56 -11.40
CA VAL A 45 6.07 4.68 -12.46
C VAL A 45 5.27 3.38 -12.52
N PRO A 46 5.17 2.73 -13.69
CA PRO A 46 4.62 1.39 -13.79
C PRO A 46 5.56 0.37 -13.12
N GLY A 47 5.00 -0.48 -12.26
CA GLY A 47 5.77 -1.51 -11.56
C GLY A 47 6.60 -0.97 -10.39
N GLU A 48 7.71 -1.64 -10.09
CA GLU A 48 8.60 -1.27 -9.00
C GLU A 48 9.50 -0.08 -9.34
N ALA A 49 9.74 0.77 -8.35
CA ALA A 49 10.60 1.94 -8.52
C ALA A 49 12.04 1.56 -8.88
N ASP A 50 12.54 0.43 -8.39
CA ASP A 50 13.92 -0.02 -8.54
C ASP A 50 14.33 -0.18 -10.01
N ALA A 51 13.52 -0.89 -10.80
CA ALA A 51 13.77 -1.05 -12.23
C ALA A 51 13.80 0.29 -12.98
N HIS A 52 12.92 1.23 -12.60
CA HIS A 52 12.90 2.56 -13.21
C HIS A 52 14.11 3.41 -12.78
N CYS A 53 14.46 3.42 -11.50
CA CYS A 53 15.64 4.10 -10.97
C CYS A 53 16.92 3.57 -11.63
N ALA A 54 17.06 2.25 -11.77
CA ALA A 54 18.18 1.62 -12.45
C ALA A 54 18.29 2.05 -13.92
N ARG A 55 17.15 2.11 -14.63
CA ARG A 55 17.10 2.61 -16.01
C ARG A 55 17.57 4.07 -16.12
N VAL A 56 17.07 4.94 -15.25
CA VAL A 56 17.48 6.36 -15.23
C VAL A 56 18.96 6.50 -14.90
N ALA A 57 19.48 5.75 -13.92
CA ALA A 57 20.90 5.74 -13.60
C ALA A 57 21.76 5.30 -14.79
N ARG A 58 21.34 4.24 -15.50
CA ARG A 58 22.03 3.74 -16.70
C ARG A 58 22.07 4.73 -17.85
N THR A 59 21.03 5.53 -18.05
CA THR A 59 20.97 6.51 -19.16
C THR A 59 21.58 7.87 -18.81
N THR A 60 21.55 8.27 -17.54
CA THR A 60 22.00 9.60 -17.09
C THR A 60 23.30 9.58 -16.30
N SER A 61 23.82 8.39 -15.96
CA SER A 61 24.98 8.21 -15.08
C SER A 61 24.79 8.82 -13.69
N CYS A 62 23.55 8.87 -13.19
CA CYS A 62 23.24 9.39 -11.86
C CYS A 62 23.44 8.34 -10.76
N ALA A 63 23.51 8.80 -9.50
CA ALA A 63 23.46 7.95 -8.32
C ALA A 63 22.02 7.76 -7.86
N ILE A 64 21.71 6.58 -7.32
CA ILE A 64 20.40 6.25 -6.73
C ILE A 64 20.54 6.29 -5.20
N LEU A 65 19.74 7.13 -4.54
CA LEU A 65 19.69 7.20 -3.08
C LEU A 65 18.66 6.19 -2.55
N THR A 66 19.09 5.14 -1.88
CA THR A 66 18.21 4.08 -1.36
C THR A 66 18.85 3.34 -0.19
N ASN A 67 18.08 2.60 0.59
CA ASN A 67 18.61 1.57 1.50
C ASN A 67 18.38 0.15 0.97
N ASP A 68 17.73 0.02 -0.18
CA ASP A 68 17.50 -1.27 -0.82
C ASP A 68 18.77 -1.74 -1.53
N SER A 69 19.28 -2.90 -1.12
CA SER A 69 20.49 -3.48 -1.70
C SER A 69 20.25 -4.11 -3.07
N ASP A 70 18.99 -4.41 -3.41
CA ASP A 70 18.65 -5.11 -4.66
C ASP A 70 18.96 -4.25 -5.89
N LEU A 71 19.01 -2.93 -5.72
CA LEU A 71 19.45 -1.98 -6.74
C LEU A 71 20.90 -2.18 -7.23
N LEU A 72 21.76 -2.83 -6.44
CA LEU A 72 23.12 -3.21 -6.87
C LEU A 72 23.13 -4.36 -7.88
N LEU A 73 22.01 -5.08 -8.01
CA LEU A 73 21.86 -6.21 -8.91
C LEU A 73 21.42 -5.78 -10.30
N TYR A 74 20.82 -4.60 -10.44
CA TYR A 74 20.47 -4.05 -11.73
C TYR A 74 21.70 -3.52 -12.48
N ASP A 75 21.58 -3.47 -13.81
CA ASP A 75 22.55 -2.75 -14.65
C ASP A 75 22.32 -1.24 -14.54
N LEU A 76 23.18 -0.58 -13.76
CA LEU A 76 23.20 0.87 -13.57
C LEU A 76 24.07 1.60 -14.60
N GLY A 77 24.67 0.90 -15.56
CA GLY A 77 25.68 1.46 -16.46
C GLY A 77 27.07 1.57 -15.83
N VAL A 78 28.02 2.14 -16.58
CA VAL A 78 29.44 2.18 -16.20
C VAL A 78 29.69 3.07 -14.98
N ASP A 79 29.02 4.23 -14.94
CA ASP A 79 29.19 5.26 -13.91
C ASP A 79 28.02 5.33 -12.91
N GLY A 80 26.97 4.54 -13.14
CA GLY A 80 25.84 4.45 -12.22
C GLY A 80 26.23 3.86 -10.88
N SER A 81 25.55 4.31 -9.84
CA SER A 81 25.91 3.99 -8.46
C SER A 81 24.72 4.06 -7.52
N VAL A 82 24.88 3.45 -6.35
CA VAL A 82 23.94 3.48 -5.24
C VAL A 82 24.58 4.20 -4.07
N VAL A 83 23.86 5.17 -3.50
CA VAL A 83 24.23 5.87 -2.27
C VAL A 83 23.29 5.41 -1.18
N LEU A 84 23.83 4.96 -0.05
CA LEU A 84 22.98 4.45 1.04
C LEU A 84 22.41 5.58 1.87
N LEU A 85 21.08 5.67 1.94
CA LEU A 85 20.39 6.73 2.68
C LEU A 85 20.76 6.72 4.18
N ASN A 86 20.90 5.55 4.79
CA ASN A 86 21.27 5.39 6.20
C ASN A 86 22.73 5.74 6.52
N SER A 87 23.55 5.97 5.49
CA SER A 87 24.96 6.35 5.63
C SER A 87 25.19 7.85 5.45
N VAL A 88 24.14 8.59 5.11
CA VAL A 88 24.22 10.04 4.91
C VAL A 88 24.44 10.71 6.27
N GLU A 89 25.61 11.33 6.42
CA GLU A 89 26.00 12.05 7.61
C GLU A 89 26.45 13.47 7.24
N MET A 90 26.20 14.42 8.14
CA MET A 90 26.71 15.77 8.03
C MET A 90 27.94 15.91 8.93
N VAL A 91 29.08 16.23 8.35
CA VAL A 91 30.37 16.36 9.02
C VAL A 91 30.76 17.83 9.07
N GLY A 92 31.23 18.28 10.23
CA GLY A 92 31.70 19.66 10.40
C GLY A 92 30.60 20.71 10.40
N TRP A 93 29.36 20.34 10.79
CA TRP A 93 28.26 21.29 10.91
C TRP A 93 28.57 22.36 11.98
N ASP A 94 28.69 23.61 11.53
CA ASP A 94 28.78 24.79 12.39
C ASP A 94 27.62 25.74 12.08
N PRO A 95 26.72 26.05 13.04
CA PRO A 95 25.67 27.04 12.85
C PRO A 95 26.15 28.43 12.45
N LEU A 96 27.40 28.78 12.76
CA LEU A 96 28.02 30.07 12.44
C LEU A 96 28.68 30.07 11.05
N ASP A 97 29.04 28.90 10.54
CA ASP A 97 29.55 28.71 9.17
C ASP A 97 28.93 27.45 8.52
N PRO A 98 27.63 27.48 8.16
CA PRO A 98 26.97 26.34 7.55
C PRO A 98 27.63 25.90 6.24
N ALA A 99 28.33 26.82 5.56
CA ALA A 99 29.00 26.56 4.28
C ALA A 99 30.25 25.69 4.42
N ALA A 100 30.81 25.56 5.63
CA ALA A 100 31.94 24.66 5.92
C ALA A 100 31.50 23.19 6.12
N SER A 101 30.20 22.92 6.17
CA SER A 101 29.65 21.59 6.44
C SER A 101 29.75 20.69 5.20
N GLU A 102 30.17 19.44 5.40
CA GLU A 102 30.23 18.43 4.35
C GLU A 102 29.15 17.38 4.56
N VAL A 103 28.55 16.89 3.47
CA VAL A 103 27.70 15.69 3.50
C VAL A 103 28.50 14.51 3.01
N LYS A 104 28.64 13.48 3.85
CA LYS A 104 29.29 12.21 3.49
C LYS A 104 28.25 11.10 3.42
N ALA A 105 28.49 10.14 2.54
CA ALA A 105 27.65 8.95 2.42
C ALA A 105 28.47 7.81 1.82
N LEU A 106 28.05 6.58 2.10
CA LEU A 106 28.55 5.38 1.45
C LEU A 106 28.05 5.33 0.01
N HIS A 107 29.01 5.28 -0.92
CA HIS A 107 28.80 5.23 -2.35
C HIS A 107 29.29 3.89 -2.90
N LEU A 108 28.40 3.17 -3.58
CA LEU A 108 28.66 1.84 -4.16
C LEU A 108 28.44 1.88 -5.66
N CYS A 109 29.51 1.65 -6.42
CA CYS A 109 29.44 1.49 -7.88
C CYS A 109 29.51 -0.01 -8.23
N PRO A 110 28.43 -0.62 -8.77
CA PRO A 110 28.40 -2.07 -9.02
C PRO A 110 29.56 -2.58 -9.86
N VAL A 111 29.95 -1.84 -10.90
CA VAL A 111 31.07 -2.18 -11.78
C VAL A 111 32.40 -2.15 -11.03
N THR A 112 32.61 -1.14 -10.18
CA THR A 112 33.84 -1.02 -9.38
C THR A 112 33.92 -2.10 -8.32
N VAL A 113 32.81 -2.42 -7.66
CA VAL A 113 32.72 -3.51 -6.68
C VAL A 113 33.01 -4.85 -7.36
N ALA A 114 32.34 -5.17 -8.47
CA ALA A 114 32.58 -6.40 -9.22
C ALA A 114 34.06 -6.55 -9.66
N ARG A 115 34.65 -5.46 -10.16
CA ARG A 115 36.07 -5.42 -10.55
C ARG A 115 37.00 -5.66 -9.36
N ARG A 116 36.75 -5.06 -8.20
CA ARG A 116 37.55 -5.26 -6.98
C ARG A 116 37.47 -6.69 -6.46
N LEU A 117 36.29 -7.30 -6.53
CA LEU A 117 36.07 -8.70 -6.14
C LEU A 117 36.59 -9.70 -7.19
N GLY A 118 36.89 -9.23 -8.40
CA GLY A 118 37.32 -10.05 -9.54
C GLY A 118 36.21 -10.95 -10.10
N ILE A 119 34.95 -10.53 -9.96
CA ILE A 119 33.76 -11.22 -10.46
C ILE A 119 33.21 -10.48 -11.70
N PRO A 120 32.50 -11.16 -12.63
CA PRO A 120 31.98 -10.51 -13.82
C PRO A 120 30.89 -9.47 -13.53
N ASN A 121 30.04 -9.75 -12.53
CA ASN A 121 29.00 -8.86 -12.04
C ASN A 121 28.57 -9.29 -10.64
N ILE A 122 27.85 -8.41 -9.95
CA ILE A 122 27.33 -8.65 -8.60
C ILE A 122 26.15 -9.65 -8.62
N LEU A 123 25.36 -9.69 -9.69
CA LEU A 123 24.23 -10.61 -9.86
C LEU A 123 24.57 -12.06 -9.56
N ARG A 124 25.72 -12.53 -10.05
CA ARG A 124 26.15 -13.90 -9.80
C ARG A 124 26.46 -14.15 -8.32
N LEU A 125 27.07 -13.19 -7.64
CA LEU A 125 27.35 -13.27 -6.22
C LEU A 125 26.06 -13.32 -5.38
N ALA A 126 25.06 -12.52 -5.74
CA ALA A 126 23.76 -12.54 -5.09
C ALA A 126 23.05 -13.90 -5.27
N TYR A 127 23.11 -14.48 -6.47
CA TYR A 127 22.57 -15.81 -6.71
C TYR A 127 23.23 -16.89 -5.83
N GLU A 128 24.57 -16.86 -5.72
CA GLU A 128 25.29 -17.81 -4.86
C GLU A 128 24.94 -17.62 -3.37
N LEU A 129 24.75 -16.38 -2.92
CA LEU A 129 24.36 -16.05 -1.55
C LEU A 129 22.97 -16.59 -1.21
N VAL A 130 21.98 -16.37 -2.08
CA VAL A 130 20.60 -16.86 -1.89
C VAL A 130 20.58 -18.40 -1.78
N ASN A 131 21.37 -19.08 -2.61
CA ASN A 131 21.43 -20.54 -2.61
C ASN A 131 22.29 -21.12 -1.48
N ASN A 132 23.23 -20.34 -0.93
CA ASN A 132 24.20 -20.80 0.06
C ASN A 132 24.41 -19.77 1.19
N PRO A 133 23.37 -19.43 1.97
CA PRO A 133 23.42 -18.33 2.95
C PRO A 133 24.40 -18.57 4.11
N SER A 134 24.81 -19.82 4.34
CA SER A 134 25.77 -20.18 5.40
C SER A 134 27.24 -20.14 4.96
N MET A 135 27.50 -19.85 3.69
CA MET A 135 28.86 -19.88 3.12
C MET A 135 29.59 -18.55 3.38
N GLY A 136 30.90 -18.61 3.59
CA GLY A 136 31.73 -17.42 3.78
C GLY A 136 31.87 -16.60 2.49
N ILE A 137 32.12 -15.30 2.62
CA ILE A 137 32.18 -14.38 1.47
C ILE A 137 33.24 -14.77 0.43
N ALA A 138 34.42 -15.22 0.88
CA ALA A 138 35.50 -15.66 0.00
C ALA A 138 35.10 -16.86 -0.86
N ASP A 139 34.36 -17.81 -0.29
CA ASP A 139 33.86 -18.99 -0.99
C ASP A 139 32.75 -18.61 -1.98
N LEU A 140 31.84 -17.72 -1.58
CA LEU A 140 30.80 -17.17 -2.47
C LEU A 140 31.42 -16.44 -3.68
N ILE A 141 32.45 -15.61 -3.45
CA ILE A 141 33.22 -14.94 -4.50
C ILE A 141 33.90 -15.97 -5.41
N HIS A 142 34.50 -17.02 -4.84
CA HIS A 142 35.15 -18.06 -5.63
C HIS A 142 34.16 -18.75 -6.57
N ARG A 143 32.98 -19.15 -6.06
CA ARG A 143 31.92 -19.79 -6.85
C ARG A 143 31.34 -18.85 -7.91
N SER A 144 31.29 -17.55 -7.61
CA SER A 144 30.83 -16.54 -8.56
C SER A 144 31.76 -16.33 -9.75
N LYS A 145 33.04 -16.71 -9.62
CA LYS A 145 34.03 -16.67 -10.72
C LYS A 145 33.93 -17.88 -11.65
N THR A 146 33.52 -19.02 -11.11
CA THR A 146 33.46 -20.28 -11.86
C THR A 146 32.18 -20.33 -12.71
N ARG A 147 32.32 -20.38 -14.04
CA ARG A 147 31.19 -20.71 -14.92
C ARG A 147 30.79 -22.17 -14.65
N CYS A 148 29.59 -22.38 -14.10
CA CYS A 148 29.05 -23.74 -13.96
C CYS A 148 28.44 -24.17 -15.31
N ASP A 149 29.13 -25.06 -16.04
CA ASP A 149 28.67 -25.70 -17.28
C ASP A 149 27.58 -26.79 -17.01
N GLY A 150 26.51 -26.45 -16.31
CA GLY A 150 25.40 -27.36 -16.00
C GLY A 150 24.06 -26.82 -16.46
N SER A 151 23.31 -27.60 -17.26
CA SER A 151 22.04 -27.16 -17.86
C SER A 151 20.95 -26.78 -16.84
N VAL A 152 20.90 -27.42 -15.67
CA VAL A 152 19.93 -27.12 -14.59
C VAL A 152 20.32 -25.86 -13.82
N TYR A 153 21.63 -25.69 -13.56
CA TYR A 153 22.18 -24.51 -12.87
C TYR A 153 21.95 -23.24 -13.69
N ASP A 154 22.00 -23.38 -15.02
CA ASP A 154 21.71 -22.28 -15.92
C ASP A 154 20.21 -21.94 -15.88
N THR A 155 19.30 -22.91 -15.82
CA THR A 155 17.85 -22.61 -15.74
C THR A 155 17.44 -21.87 -14.46
N GLU A 156 17.92 -22.29 -13.28
CA GLU A 156 17.61 -21.61 -12.01
C GLU A 156 18.22 -20.21 -11.95
N TYR A 157 19.44 -20.05 -12.47
CA TYR A 157 20.07 -18.74 -12.60
C TYR A 157 19.35 -17.83 -13.60
N GLN A 158 18.91 -18.36 -14.75
CA GLN A 158 18.10 -17.61 -15.72
C GLN A 158 16.76 -17.15 -15.10
N SER A 159 16.13 -17.99 -14.28
CA SER A 159 14.93 -17.61 -13.54
C SER A 159 15.21 -16.48 -12.54
N PHE A 160 16.31 -16.56 -11.79
CA PHE A 160 16.73 -15.52 -10.84
C PHE A 160 17.00 -14.17 -11.51
N ILE A 161 17.77 -14.16 -12.61
CA ILE A 161 18.15 -12.90 -13.27
C ILE A 161 17.04 -12.27 -14.12
N LYS A 162 15.92 -12.98 -14.32
CA LYS A 162 14.79 -12.46 -15.11
C LYS A 162 14.26 -11.16 -14.53
N GLU A 163 14.19 -11.05 -13.21
CA GLU A 163 13.73 -9.86 -12.49
C GLU A 163 14.61 -8.63 -12.79
N TYR A 164 15.92 -8.78 -12.72
CA TYR A 164 16.90 -7.70 -12.90
C TYR A 164 17.22 -7.36 -14.37
N ARG A 165 16.76 -8.19 -15.31
CA ARG A 165 16.88 -7.97 -16.77
C ARG A 165 15.61 -7.42 -17.41
N SER A 166 14.50 -7.39 -16.67
CA SER A 166 13.20 -7.09 -17.24
C SER A 166 13.11 -5.62 -17.61
N ASP A 167 13.26 -5.30 -18.90
CA ASP A 167 13.03 -3.95 -19.44
C ASP A 167 11.53 -3.62 -19.57
N VAL A 168 10.72 -3.98 -18.55
CA VAL A 168 9.27 -3.63 -18.49
C VAL A 168 9.07 -2.10 -18.56
N CYS A 169 10.11 -1.34 -18.22
CA CYS A 169 10.17 0.12 -18.31
C CYS A 169 10.68 0.67 -19.66
N ASN A 170 10.75 -0.13 -20.73
CA ASN A 170 10.97 0.38 -22.08
C ASN A 170 9.73 1.15 -22.56
N ASP A 171 9.72 2.42 -22.13
CA ASP A 171 8.94 3.53 -22.67
C ASP A 171 7.51 3.76 -22.14
N PRO A 172 7.35 4.31 -20.92
CA PRO A 172 6.09 4.92 -20.51
C PRO A 172 5.73 6.20 -21.31
N GLN A 173 6.65 6.78 -22.10
CA GLN A 173 6.36 7.96 -22.92
C GLN A 173 5.82 7.58 -24.32
N GLY A 174 6.15 6.40 -24.83
CA GLY A 174 5.68 5.87 -26.11
C GLY A 174 4.19 5.47 -26.12
N SER A 175 3.59 5.20 -24.96
CA SER A 175 2.15 4.90 -24.86
C SER A 175 1.27 6.15 -24.77
N GLY A 176 1.83 7.32 -24.43
CA GLY A 176 1.06 8.55 -24.23
C GLY A 176 0.05 8.49 -23.07
N VAL A 177 0.04 7.42 -22.26
CA VAL A 177 -0.91 7.23 -21.17
C VAL A 177 -0.41 7.98 -19.94
N GLN A 178 -1.01 9.13 -19.66
CA GLN A 178 -0.83 9.80 -18.37
C GLN A 178 -1.75 9.18 -17.32
N VAL A 179 -1.18 8.82 -16.17
CA VAL A 179 -1.98 8.42 -15.00
C VAL A 179 -2.89 9.58 -14.63
N ALA A 180 -4.19 9.31 -14.53
CA ALA A 180 -5.17 10.32 -14.15
C ALA A 180 -5.02 10.66 -12.66
N GLY A 181 -4.30 11.75 -12.37
CA GLY A 181 -4.17 12.33 -11.03
C GLY A 181 -3.25 11.55 -10.07
N ASP A 182 -3.32 11.92 -8.79
CA ASP A 182 -2.50 11.34 -7.72
C ASP A 182 -3.15 10.07 -7.15
N LEU A 183 -3.08 8.98 -7.91
CA LEU A 183 -3.54 7.67 -7.47
C LEU A 183 -2.62 7.08 -6.39
N ASP A 184 -3.21 6.41 -5.41
CA ASP A 184 -2.45 5.67 -4.39
C ASP A 184 -1.74 4.48 -5.00
N THR A 185 -0.64 4.03 -4.39
CA THR A 185 0.16 2.90 -4.89
C THR A 185 -0.66 1.68 -5.30
N ARG A 186 -1.67 1.26 -4.50
CA ARG A 186 -2.52 0.10 -4.82
C ARG A 186 -3.50 0.34 -5.96
N VAL A 187 -3.98 1.57 -6.10
CA VAL A 187 -4.89 1.95 -7.19
C VAL A 187 -4.10 2.15 -8.49
N SER A 188 -2.90 2.74 -8.41
CA SER A 188 -1.94 2.82 -9.51
C SER A 188 -1.51 1.45 -10.01
N GLU A 189 -1.21 0.51 -9.09
CA GLU A 189 -0.85 -0.87 -9.43
C GLU A 189 -1.99 -1.57 -10.17
N LEU A 190 -3.24 -1.41 -9.71
CA LEU A 190 -4.41 -1.94 -10.41
C LEU A 190 -4.58 -1.28 -11.79
N PHE A 191 -4.46 0.04 -11.87
CA PHE A 191 -4.55 0.80 -13.12
C PHE A 191 -3.53 0.30 -14.15
N TRP A 192 -2.26 0.15 -13.76
CA TRP A 192 -1.21 -0.32 -14.65
C TRP A 192 -1.39 -1.77 -15.08
N GLN A 193 -1.99 -2.63 -14.26
CA GLN A 193 -2.34 -3.98 -14.68
C GLN A 193 -3.40 -4.01 -15.80
N TYR A 194 -4.24 -2.98 -15.90
CA TYR A 194 -5.12 -2.80 -17.06
C TYR A 194 -4.36 -2.27 -18.27
N GLU A 195 -3.57 -1.20 -18.11
CA GLU A 195 -2.83 -0.58 -19.22
C GLU A 195 -1.76 -1.48 -19.85
N LEU A 196 -1.10 -2.29 -19.02
CA LEU A 196 0.03 -3.12 -19.39
C LEU A 196 -0.28 -4.60 -19.15
N GLN A 197 -1.54 -5.02 -19.37
CA GLN A 197 -2.00 -6.38 -19.07
C GLN A 197 -1.10 -7.47 -19.70
N THR A 198 -0.69 -7.27 -20.96
CA THR A 198 0.17 -8.21 -21.70
C THR A 198 1.59 -8.32 -21.15
N VAL A 199 2.07 -7.29 -20.45
CA VAL A 199 3.44 -7.20 -19.92
C VAL A 199 3.48 -7.58 -18.44
N LEU A 200 2.56 -7.05 -17.64
CA LEU A 200 2.51 -7.27 -16.18
C LEU A 200 1.81 -8.57 -15.81
N ASN A 201 0.80 -8.99 -16.57
CA ASN A 201 -0.01 -10.19 -16.28
C ASN A 201 -0.17 -11.11 -17.50
N PRO A 202 0.92 -11.54 -18.18
CA PRO A 202 0.82 -12.35 -19.40
C PRO A 202 0.13 -13.71 -19.19
N GLN A 203 0.08 -14.20 -17.95
CA GLN A 203 -0.50 -15.50 -17.58
C GLN A 203 -1.80 -15.40 -16.78
N SER A 204 -2.25 -14.19 -16.42
CA SER A 204 -3.44 -14.02 -15.60
C SER A 204 -4.48 -13.17 -16.31
N GLU A 205 -5.67 -13.74 -16.48
CA GLU A 205 -6.82 -13.05 -17.07
C GLU A 205 -7.44 -12.03 -16.11
N THR A 206 -7.08 -12.02 -14.83
CA THR A 206 -7.73 -11.22 -13.79
C THR A 206 -6.68 -10.43 -12.99
N PRO A 207 -6.83 -9.10 -12.87
CA PRO A 207 -5.90 -8.27 -12.13
C PRO A 207 -6.02 -8.51 -10.63
N TYR A 208 -4.94 -8.25 -9.93
CA TYR A 208 -4.84 -8.36 -8.49
C TYR A 208 -4.79 -6.99 -7.84
N ILE A 209 -5.42 -6.85 -6.69
CA ILE A 209 -5.18 -5.72 -5.80
C ILE A 209 -4.82 -6.24 -4.41
N TYR A 210 -3.64 -5.88 -3.94
CA TYR A 210 -3.14 -6.27 -2.63
C TYR A 210 -3.62 -5.28 -1.58
N LEU A 211 -4.63 -5.67 -0.80
CA LEU A 211 -5.15 -4.81 0.26
C LEU A 211 -4.14 -4.75 1.41
N PRO A 212 -3.98 -3.57 2.03
CA PRO A 212 -3.04 -3.39 3.12
C PRO A 212 -3.27 -4.36 4.26
N VAL A 213 -2.18 -4.86 4.84
CA VAL A 213 -2.27 -5.55 6.12
C VAL A 213 -2.73 -4.55 7.19
N LEU A 214 -3.87 -4.86 7.81
CA LEU A 214 -4.42 -4.17 8.96
C LEU A 214 -4.07 -4.94 10.23
N THR A 215 -3.78 -4.23 11.32
CA THR A 215 -3.65 -4.85 12.64
C THR A 215 -5.05 -5.08 13.17
N GLU A 216 -5.48 -6.34 13.23
CA GLU A 216 -6.83 -6.71 13.59
C GLU A 216 -6.87 -8.00 14.43
N ASP A 217 -7.99 -8.24 15.11
CA ASP A 217 -8.24 -9.52 15.79
C ASP A 217 -8.51 -10.63 14.76
N HIS A 218 -7.50 -11.48 14.54
CA HIS A 218 -7.56 -12.59 13.58
C HIS A 218 -8.55 -13.71 13.96
N THR A 219 -9.14 -13.68 15.15
CA THR A 219 -10.21 -14.61 15.53
C THR A 219 -11.58 -14.16 15.02
N ARG A 220 -11.69 -12.93 14.50
CA ARG A 220 -12.92 -12.34 13.96
C ARG A 220 -12.92 -12.35 12.43
N ARG A 221 -14.07 -12.01 11.85
CA ARG A 221 -14.22 -11.76 10.41
C ARG A 221 -13.28 -10.63 10.00
N CYS A 222 -12.55 -10.82 8.90
CA CYS A 222 -11.56 -9.86 8.41
C CYS A 222 -12.16 -8.46 8.22
N ALA A 223 -11.47 -7.42 8.69
CA ALA A 223 -11.90 -6.04 8.61
C ALA A 223 -12.19 -5.57 7.18
N TRP A 224 -11.49 -6.13 6.17
CA TRP A 224 -11.71 -5.82 4.76
C TRP A 224 -13.07 -6.28 4.21
N THR A 225 -13.85 -7.06 4.96
CA THR A 225 -15.25 -7.29 4.58
C THR A 225 -16.08 -6.01 4.68
N GLN A 226 -15.63 -5.04 5.48
CA GLN A 226 -16.21 -3.71 5.52
C GLN A 226 -15.80 -2.90 4.28
N GLY A 227 -16.74 -2.11 3.77
CA GLY A 227 -16.53 -1.24 2.61
C GLY A 227 -16.34 -1.98 1.27
N CYS A 228 -16.63 -3.28 1.20
CA CYS A 228 -16.48 -4.07 -0.03
C CYS A 228 -17.28 -3.50 -1.20
N ILE A 229 -18.47 -2.94 -0.94
CA ILE A 229 -19.32 -2.32 -1.96
C ILE A 229 -18.64 -1.10 -2.60
N PHE A 230 -17.97 -0.25 -1.81
CA PHE A 230 -17.27 0.92 -2.33
C PHE A 230 -16.09 0.51 -3.23
N ARG A 231 -15.35 -0.53 -2.84
CA ARG A 231 -14.25 -1.06 -3.65
C ARG A 231 -14.76 -1.72 -4.93
N ASN A 232 -15.78 -2.56 -4.84
CA ASN A 232 -16.39 -3.19 -6.01
C ASN A 232 -16.90 -2.15 -7.01
N LEU A 233 -17.60 -1.11 -6.51
CA LEU A 233 -18.04 0.01 -7.33
C LEU A 233 -16.86 0.70 -8.02
N GLY A 234 -15.79 1.00 -7.28
CA GLY A 234 -14.57 1.59 -7.83
C GLY A 234 -13.93 0.72 -8.93
N TYR A 235 -13.76 -0.58 -8.70
CA TYR A 235 -13.18 -1.48 -9.71
C TYR A 235 -14.08 -1.59 -10.94
N SER A 236 -15.39 -1.66 -10.75
CA SER A 236 -16.37 -1.72 -11.84
C SER A 236 -16.31 -0.46 -12.70
N ILE A 237 -16.13 0.70 -12.07
CA ILE A 237 -15.90 1.98 -12.76
C ILE A 237 -14.63 1.94 -13.61
N LEU A 238 -13.51 1.50 -13.05
CA LEU A 238 -12.25 1.39 -13.80
C LEU A 238 -12.41 0.44 -15.00
N ASN A 239 -13.06 -0.71 -14.79
CA ASN A 239 -13.32 -1.68 -15.84
C ASN A 239 -14.21 -1.09 -16.95
N ALA A 240 -15.29 -0.40 -16.59
CA ALA A 240 -16.22 0.23 -17.53
C ALA A 240 -15.57 1.36 -18.35
N SER A 241 -14.46 1.94 -17.89
CA SER A 241 -13.68 2.93 -18.65
C SER A 241 -12.93 2.33 -19.85
N ARG A 242 -12.87 0.99 -19.95
CA ARG A 242 -12.18 0.27 -21.03
C ARG A 242 -13.12 -0.13 -22.16
N PRO A 243 -12.59 -0.29 -23.39
CA PRO A 243 -13.33 -0.90 -24.49
C PRO A 243 -13.92 -2.26 -24.09
N THR A 244 -15.13 -2.58 -24.57
CA THR A 244 -15.86 -3.79 -24.16
C THR A 244 -15.09 -5.10 -24.34
N HIS A 245 -14.15 -5.17 -25.28
CA HIS A 245 -13.33 -6.37 -25.53
C HIS A 245 -12.17 -6.54 -24.54
N GLU A 246 -11.82 -5.49 -23.80
CA GLU A 246 -10.79 -5.49 -22.74
C GLU A 246 -11.40 -5.54 -21.34
N GLN A 247 -12.73 -5.48 -21.24
CA GLN A 247 -13.44 -5.55 -19.96
C GLN A 247 -13.33 -6.95 -19.36
N LEU A 248 -13.04 -6.97 -18.05
CA LEU A 248 -12.86 -8.18 -17.28
C LEU A 248 -14.12 -8.48 -16.46
N SER A 249 -14.27 -9.74 -16.06
CA SER A 249 -15.42 -10.20 -15.27
C SER A 249 -15.26 -9.99 -13.77
N SER A 250 -14.02 -9.85 -13.30
CA SER A 250 -13.70 -9.79 -11.88
C SER A 250 -12.36 -9.09 -11.61
N VAL A 251 -12.13 -8.70 -10.36
CA VAL A 251 -10.82 -8.36 -9.79
C VAL A 251 -10.54 -9.27 -8.60
N ASN A 252 -9.28 -9.66 -8.40
CA ASN A 252 -8.84 -10.49 -7.28
C ASN A 252 -8.31 -9.60 -6.15
N GLU A 253 -9.04 -9.51 -5.03
CA GLU A 253 -8.55 -8.87 -3.82
C GLU A 253 -7.68 -9.85 -3.02
N VAL A 254 -6.43 -9.48 -2.75
CA VAL A 254 -5.55 -10.27 -1.88
C VAL A 254 -5.56 -9.66 -0.49
N VAL A 255 -6.08 -10.41 0.48
CA VAL A 255 -6.23 -10.01 1.89
C VAL A 255 -5.47 -10.94 2.83
N ARG A 256 -4.97 -10.40 3.93
CA ARG A 256 -4.41 -11.22 5.02
C ARG A 256 -5.52 -11.68 5.96
N ARG A 257 -5.64 -12.99 6.18
CA ARG A 257 -6.53 -13.61 7.18
C ARG A 257 -5.68 -14.45 8.14
N GLY A 258 -5.42 -13.90 9.33
CA GLY A 258 -4.49 -14.50 10.28
C GLY A 258 -3.05 -14.53 9.74
N GLY A 259 -2.47 -15.72 9.66
CA GLY A 259 -1.11 -15.93 9.15
C GLY A 259 -1.02 -16.18 7.63
N ARG A 260 -2.13 -16.10 6.88
CA ARG A 260 -2.17 -16.48 5.46
C ARG A 260 -2.70 -15.34 4.59
N MET A 261 -2.25 -15.28 3.34
CA MET A 261 -2.87 -14.47 2.29
C MET A 261 -3.98 -15.28 1.61
N VAL A 262 -5.11 -14.65 1.36
CA VAL A 262 -6.29 -15.23 0.73
C VAL A 262 -6.72 -14.34 -0.41
N VAL A 263 -7.17 -14.95 -1.51
CA VAL A 263 -7.71 -14.24 -2.68
C VAL A 263 -9.23 -14.29 -2.63
N ASP A 264 -9.86 -13.12 -2.61
CA ASP A 264 -11.29 -12.93 -2.74
C ASP A 264 -11.59 -12.42 -4.16
N ARG A 265 -12.38 -13.18 -4.93
CA ARG A 265 -12.78 -12.78 -6.28
C ARG A 265 -13.99 -11.86 -6.23
N VAL A 266 -13.82 -10.62 -6.66
CA VAL A 266 -14.87 -9.59 -6.67
C VAL A 266 -15.46 -9.49 -8.08
N PRO A 267 -16.75 -9.84 -8.27
CA PRO A 267 -17.41 -9.71 -9.57
C PRO A 267 -17.68 -8.24 -9.91
N LEU A 268 -17.44 -7.86 -11.16
CA LEU A 268 -17.61 -6.48 -11.63
C LEU A 268 -19.02 -6.27 -12.18
N GLY A 269 -19.63 -5.15 -11.80
CA GLY A 269 -20.94 -4.74 -12.28
C GLY A 269 -20.88 -4.05 -13.65
N ASP A 270 -22.01 -4.06 -14.35
CA ASP A 270 -22.20 -3.36 -15.61
C ASP A 270 -22.53 -1.86 -15.39
N GLY A 271 -22.71 -1.14 -16.50
CA GLY A 271 -23.01 0.31 -16.46
C GLY A 271 -24.27 0.66 -15.68
N ASP A 272 -25.33 -0.13 -15.81
CA ASP A 272 -26.61 0.12 -15.13
C ASP A 272 -26.46 -0.10 -13.61
N TRP A 273 -25.76 -1.16 -13.22
CA TRP A 273 -25.42 -1.41 -11.83
C TRP A 273 -24.56 -0.29 -11.24
N ILE A 274 -23.54 0.17 -11.96
CA ILE A 274 -22.66 1.27 -11.51
C ILE A 274 -23.48 2.54 -11.22
N ILE A 275 -24.38 2.94 -12.13
CA ILE A 275 -25.19 4.16 -11.94
C ILE A 275 -26.17 4.01 -10.78
N SER A 276 -26.83 2.87 -10.67
CA SER A 276 -27.74 2.56 -9.56
C SER A 276 -27.02 2.62 -8.20
N GLU A 277 -25.85 2.00 -8.13
CA GLU A 277 -25.06 1.93 -6.90
C GLU A 277 -24.44 3.29 -6.54
N LEU A 278 -23.97 4.07 -7.52
CA LEU A 278 -23.53 5.46 -7.30
C LEU A 278 -24.67 6.33 -6.75
N ALA A 279 -25.89 6.20 -7.28
CA ALA A 279 -27.03 6.93 -6.78
C ALA A 279 -27.36 6.54 -5.32
N ARG A 280 -27.24 5.25 -4.98
CA ARG A 280 -27.43 4.74 -3.62
C ARG A 280 -26.37 5.31 -2.66
N VAL A 281 -25.10 5.25 -3.04
CA VAL A 281 -24.00 5.84 -2.27
C VAL A 281 -24.20 7.35 -2.09
N GLY A 282 -24.51 8.08 -3.16
CA GLY A 282 -24.76 9.52 -3.09
C GLY A 282 -25.92 9.89 -2.16
N THR A 283 -27.01 9.13 -2.21
CA THR A 283 -28.17 9.30 -1.31
C THR A 283 -27.79 9.02 0.14
N TYR A 284 -27.00 7.97 0.39
CA TYR A 284 -26.52 7.63 1.72
C TYR A 284 -25.63 8.72 2.31
N LEU A 285 -24.61 9.17 1.57
CA LEU A 285 -23.70 10.24 2.01
C LEU A 285 -24.46 11.53 2.32
N LYS A 286 -25.41 11.93 1.46
CA LYS A 286 -26.21 13.14 1.66
C LYS A 286 -27.14 13.05 2.86
N SER A 287 -27.84 11.92 3.01
CA SER A 287 -28.72 11.67 4.16
C SER A 287 -27.94 11.67 5.48
N PHE A 288 -26.72 11.14 5.45
CA PHE A 288 -25.83 11.17 6.61
C PHE A 288 -25.33 12.60 6.92
N GLN A 289 -25.04 13.40 5.90
CA GLN A 289 -24.70 14.82 6.08
C GLN A 289 -25.84 15.60 6.73
N ASP A 290 -27.05 15.48 6.19
CA ASP A 290 -28.24 16.19 6.68
C ASP A 290 -28.56 15.85 8.15
N SER A 291 -28.30 14.61 8.56
CA SER A 291 -28.54 14.15 9.94
C SER A 291 -27.40 14.48 10.92
N SER A 292 -26.15 14.50 10.45
CA SER A 292 -24.97 14.73 11.28
C SER A 292 -24.61 16.22 11.44
N GLN A 293 -25.26 17.12 10.68
CA GLN A 293 -24.97 18.57 10.63
C GLN A 293 -23.48 18.89 10.46
N SER A 294 -22.73 17.99 9.80
CA SER A 294 -21.27 18.08 9.65
C SER A 294 -20.93 18.30 8.17
N SER A 295 -19.92 19.13 7.88
CA SER A 295 -19.45 19.34 6.50
C SER A 295 -18.69 18.12 5.97
N PHE A 296 -18.73 17.91 4.65
CA PHE A 296 -17.90 16.90 3.98
C PHE A 296 -16.41 17.17 4.13
N ASP A 297 -15.99 18.42 4.32
CA ASP A 297 -14.57 18.78 4.54
C ASP A 297 -14.08 18.39 5.94
N SER A 298 -14.98 17.92 6.80
CA SER A 298 -14.69 17.60 8.19
C SER A 298 -14.17 16.17 8.34
N GLN A 299 -12.97 15.99 8.88
CA GLN A 299 -12.42 14.66 9.14
C GLN A 299 -13.32 13.83 10.08
N ILE A 300 -13.96 14.50 11.05
CA ILE A 300 -14.88 13.83 11.99
C ILE A 300 -16.16 13.36 11.31
N TYR A 301 -16.60 14.00 10.21
CA TYR A 301 -17.73 13.51 9.41
C TYR A 301 -17.44 12.11 8.87
N TRP A 302 -16.26 11.93 8.24
CA TRP A 302 -15.85 10.65 7.67
C TRP A 302 -15.63 9.58 8.73
N LEU A 303 -15.08 9.93 9.89
CA LEU A 303 -14.96 9.00 11.02
C LEU A 303 -16.34 8.53 11.50
N LYS A 304 -17.29 9.45 11.71
CA LYS A 304 -18.66 9.11 12.11
C LYS A 304 -19.33 8.22 11.06
N LEU A 305 -19.18 8.56 9.77
CA LEU A 305 -19.73 7.77 8.67
C LEU A 305 -19.17 6.35 8.62
N ALA A 306 -17.85 6.20 8.77
CA ALA A 306 -17.20 4.89 8.79
C ALA A 306 -17.65 4.05 9.99
N VAL A 307 -17.81 4.67 11.17
CA VAL A 307 -18.37 4.00 12.35
C VAL A 307 -19.80 3.54 12.10
N SER A 308 -20.64 4.40 11.50
CA SER A 308 -22.01 4.03 11.12
C SER A 308 -22.03 2.86 10.14
N GLU A 309 -21.13 2.85 9.16
CA GLU A 309 -21.03 1.76 8.18
C GLU A 309 -20.66 0.43 8.85
N VAL A 310 -19.68 0.43 9.75
CA VAL A 310 -19.26 -0.78 10.49
C VAL A 310 -20.41 -1.38 11.30
N PHE A 311 -21.29 -0.53 11.84
CA PHE A 311 -22.42 -0.93 12.66
C PHE A 311 -23.75 -1.06 11.89
N ARG A 312 -23.78 -0.77 10.59
CA ARG A 312 -25.01 -0.67 9.78
C ARG A 312 -25.87 -1.94 9.81
N GLU A 313 -25.21 -3.10 9.81
CA GLU A 313 -25.87 -4.42 9.72
C GLU A 313 -25.94 -5.14 11.08
N LEU A 314 -25.52 -4.49 12.16
CA LEU A 314 -25.55 -5.06 13.51
C LEU A 314 -26.86 -4.69 14.22
N PRO A 315 -27.51 -5.65 14.92
CA PRO A 315 -28.66 -5.32 15.74
C PRO A 315 -28.21 -4.43 16.91
N ALA A 316 -29.12 -3.59 17.40
CA ALA A 316 -28.83 -2.65 18.50
C ALA A 316 -28.28 -3.34 19.77
N SER A 317 -28.63 -4.61 20.00
CA SER A 317 -28.14 -5.43 21.12
C SER A 317 -26.67 -5.86 20.99
N SER A 318 -26.11 -5.83 19.78
CA SER A 318 -24.71 -6.18 19.51
C SER A 318 -23.80 -4.95 19.46
N LEU A 319 -24.37 -3.74 19.56
CA LEU A 319 -23.58 -2.51 19.67
C LEU A 319 -22.85 -2.49 21.02
N PRO A 320 -21.67 -1.85 21.09
CA PRO A 320 -21.03 -1.52 22.36
C PRO A 320 -21.96 -0.74 23.29
N ASP A 321 -21.61 -0.53 24.55
CA ASP A 321 -22.36 0.44 25.37
C ASP A 321 -22.15 1.87 24.82
N SER A 322 -23.16 2.73 24.94
CA SER A 322 -23.10 4.12 24.47
C SER A 322 -21.93 4.91 25.08
N GLY A 323 -21.60 4.66 26.36
CA GLY A 323 -20.45 5.26 27.03
C GLY A 323 -19.13 4.71 26.51
N GLN A 324 -19.07 3.42 26.17
CA GLN A 324 -17.91 2.79 25.55
C GLN A 324 -17.64 3.36 24.16
N LEU A 325 -18.67 3.51 23.32
CA LEU A 325 -18.52 4.07 21.98
C LEU A 325 -18.13 5.56 22.01
N THR A 326 -18.76 6.32 22.92
CA THR A 326 -18.39 7.73 23.16
C THR A 326 -16.91 7.85 23.57
N ARG A 327 -16.45 6.94 24.45
CA ARG A 327 -15.06 6.92 24.90
C ARG A 327 -14.11 6.52 23.76
N PHE A 328 -14.50 5.55 22.94
CA PHE A 328 -13.74 5.12 21.77
C PHE A 328 -13.53 6.27 20.79
N LEU A 329 -14.59 7.00 20.42
CA LEU A 329 -14.50 8.13 19.49
C LEU A 329 -13.63 9.28 20.01
N ARG A 330 -13.41 9.37 21.32
CA ARG A 330 -12.59 10.43 21.94
C ARG A 330 -11.16 10.01 22.24
N LEU A 331 -10.92 8.74 22.52
CA LEU A 331 -9.66 8.23 23.06
C LEU A 331 -9.08 7.03 22.29
N GLY A 332 -9.73 6.60 21.21
CA GLY A 332 -9.38 5.40 20.46
C GLY A 332 -9.57 4.08 21.22
N ARG A 333 -10.28 4.07 22.36
CA ARG A 333 -10.49 2.87 23.20
C ARG A 333 -11.79 2.91 24.00
N MET A 334 -12.47 1.77 24.09
CA MET A 334 -13.70 1.59 24.88
C MET A 334 -13.43 1.42 26.37
N GLY A 335 -12.27 0.85 26.73
CA GLY A 335 -11.90 0.53 28.11
C GLY A 335 -10.89 1.49 28.75
N LYS A 336 -10.42 1.13 29.96
CA LYS A 336 -9.28 1.80 30.62
C LYS A 336 -7.98 1.62 29.83
N LYS A 337 -7.82 0.45 29.21
CA LYS A 337 -6.69 0.06 28.36
C LYS A 337 -7.22 -0.40 27.00
N PRO A 338 -6.46 -0.21 25.91
CA PRO A 338 -6.84 -0.75 24.61
C PRO A 338 -6.88 -2.29 24.67
N ASN A 339 -7.84 -2.88 23.96
CA ASN A 339 -7.97 -4.33 23.80
C ASN A 339 -8.14 -4.71 22.32
N TRP A 340 -8.22 -6.01 22.03
CA TRP A 340 -8.39 -6.51 20.65
C TRP A 340 -9.68 -6.07 19.96
N ALA A 341 -10.76 -5.82 20.71
CA ALA A 341 -12.00 -5.30 20.13
C ALA A 341 -11.83 -3.84 19.67
N ASP A 342 -11.10 -3.01 20.44
CA ASP A 342 -10.74 -1.65 20.04
C ASP A 342 -9.88 -1.67 18.76
N ILE A 343 -8.84 -2.50 18.74
CA ILE A 343 -7.92 -2.64 17.60
C ILE A 343 -8.68 -3.11 16.34
N HIS A 344 -9.56 -4.11 16.49
CA HIS A 344 -10.34 -4.61 15.38
C HIS A 344 -11.35 -3.57 14.85
N LEU A 345 -11.98 -2.80 15.73
CA LEU A 345 -12.87 -1.70 15.30
C LEU A 345 -12.10 -0.63 14.53
N VAL A 346 -10.89 -0.26 14.97
CA VAL A 346 -10.02 0.66 14.23
C VAL A 346 -9.70 0.09 12.84
N ALA A 347 -9.40 -1.20 12.73
CA ALA A 347 -9.15 -1.85 11.44
C ALA A 347 -10.38 -1.78 10.53
N GLN A 348 -11.57 -2.05 11.05
CA GLN A 348 -12.83 -1.97 10.31
C GLN A 348 -13.12 -0.55 9.80
N ILE A 349 -12.94 0.47 10.65
CA ILE A 349 -13.09 1.88 10.27
C ILE A 349 -12.12 2.25 9.15
N ARG A 350 -10.84 1.88 9.29
CA ARG A 350 -9.81 2.14 8.27
C ARG A 350 -10.11 1.43 6.95
N ALA A 351 -10.67 0.21 7.00
CA ALA A 351 -11.10 -0.50 5.81
C ALA A 351 -12.20 0.27 5.07
N VAL A 352 -13.21 0.80 5.78
CA VAL A 352 -14.26 1.62 5.17
C VAL A 352 -13.70 2.91 4.55
N LEU A 353 -12.92 3.68 5.33
CA LEU A 353 -12.33 4.95 4.88
C LEU A 353 -11.44 4.76 3.65
N TYR A 354 -10.59 3.74 3.66
CA TYR A 354 -9.73 3.44 2.52
C TYR A 354 -10.54 2.97 1.30
N SER A 355 -11.63 2.22 1.51
CA SER A 355 -12.52 1.80 0.43
C SER A 355 -13.23 2.97 -0.24
N LEU A 356 -13.66 3.97 0.54
CA LEU A 356 -14.20 5.23 0.01
C LEU A 356 -13.15 6.02 -0.76
N ARG A 357 -11.89 5.99 -0.31
CA ARG A 357 -10.77 6.61 -1.04
C ARG A 357 -10.50 5.94 -2.38
N ILE A 358 -10.48 4.60 -2.43
CA ILE A 358 -10.37 3.85 -3.69
C ILE A 358 -11.48 4.27 -4.65
N LEU A 359 -12.74 4.32 -4.18
CA LEU A 359 -13.86 4.78 -5.00
C LEU A 359 -13.64 6.22 -5.51
N SER A 360 -13.25 7.14 -4.63
CA SER A 360 -13.00 8.54 -4.98
C SER A 360 -11.92 8.67 -6.06
N GLN A 361 -10.81 7.94 -5.92
CA GLN A 361 -9.71 7.94 -6.89
C GLN A 361 -10.14 7.35 -8.24
N LEU A 362 -10.93 6.27 -8.23
CA LEU A 362 -11.37 5.62 -9.47
C LEU A 362 -12.52 6.36 -10.17
N LEU A 363 -13.24 7.24 -9.49
CA LEU A 363 -14.25 8.10 -10.12
C LEU A 363 -13.68 9.02 -11.20
N VAL A 364 -12.39 9.34 -11.17
CA VAL A 364 -11.73 10.18 -12.19
C VAL A 364 -11.90 9.60 -13.60
N PHE A 365 -12.03 8.27 -13.72
CA PHE A 365 -12.16 7.57 -15.00
C PHE A 365 -13.58 7.61 -15.60
N LEU A 366 -14.59 8.03 -14.84
CA LEU A 366 -15.91 8.32 -15.41
C LEU A 366 -15.96 9.71 -16.01
N GLN A 367 -16.51 9.80 -17.22
CA GLN A 367 -16.88 11.09 -17.81
C GLN A 367 -18.05 11.71 -17.03
N PRO A 368 -18.02 13.03 -16.74
CA PRO A 368 -19.08 13.72 -16.00
C PRO A 368 -20.29 14.01 -16.90
N THR A 369 -20.85 12.97 -17.53
CA THR A 369 -21.98 13.10 -18.47
C THR A 369 -23.34 12.99 -17.80
N ASN A 370 -23.37 12.51 -16.55
CA ASN A 370 -24.58 12.29 -15.76
C ASN A 370 -24.48 13.02 -14.41
N ASP A 371 -25.56 13.68 -14.00
CA ASP A 371 -25.69 14.37 -12.71
C ASP A 371 -25.32 13.49 -11.52
N ILE A 372 -25.62 12.18 -11.58
CA ILE A 372 -25.27 11.21 -10.52
C ILE A 372 -23.76 11.12 -10.34
N VAL A 373 -23.01 11.08 -11.45
CA VAL A 373 -21.54 11.00 -11.43
C VAL A 373 -20.95 12.30 -10.90
N LEU A 374 -21.49 13.44 -11.35
CA LEU A 374 -21.05 14.76 -10.88
C LEU A 374 -21.30 14.94 -9.38
N GLN A 375 -22.47 14.51 -8.91
CA GLN A 375 -22.83 14.51 -7.50
C GLN A 375 -21.89 13.61 -6.70
N ALA A 376 -21.65 12.37 -7.12
CA ALA A 376 -20.75 11.45 -6.43
C ALA A 376 -19.33 12.02 -6.31
N LYS A 377 -18.80 12.58 -7.40
CA LYS A 377 -17.50 13.28 -7.41
C LYS A 377 -17.47 14.44 -6.41
N SER A 378 -18.50 15.28 -6.40
CA SER A 378 -18.58 16.42 -5.48
C SER A 378 -18.68 15.99 -4.02
N LEU A 379 -19.43 14.92 -3.71
CA LEU A 379 -19.60 14.42 -2.34
C LEU A 379 -18.30 13.80 -1.80
N LEU A 380 -17.56 13.09 -2.65
CA LEU A 380 -16.31 12.43 -2.29
C LEU A 380 -15.08 13.35 -2.43
N ALA A 381 -15.23 14.56 -2.97
CA ALA A 381 -14.14 15.54 -3.04
C ALA A 381 -13.68 16.02 -1.66
N GLY A 382 -14.55 15.98 -0.66
CA GLY A 382 -14.23 16.33 0.73
C GLY A 382 -13.47 15.24 1.51
N LEU A 383 -13.15 14.09 0.89
CA LEU A 383 -12.43 13.02 1.57
C LEU A 383 -11.02 13.50 1.97
N PRO A 384 -10.60 13.33 3.23
CA PRO A 384 -9.26 13.70 3.67
C PRO A 384 -8.15 12.94 2.91
N PRO A 385 -6.92 13.48 2.85
CA PRO A 385 -5.77 12.75 2.33
C PRO A 385 -5.49 11.48 3.13
N LEU A 386 -4.76 10.53 2.54
CA LEU A 386 -4.56 9.20 3.10
C LEU A 386 -3.87 9.25 4.46
N HIS A 387 -2.86 10.11 4.64
CA HIS A 387 -2.18 10.25 5.93
C HIS A 387 -3.16 10.65 7.03
N SER A 388 -4.11 11.55 6.74
CA SER A 388 -5.15 11.97 7.69
C SER A 388 -6.14 10.85 7.98
N LEU A 389 -6.56 10.10 6.95
CA LEU A 389 -7.44 8.92 7.09
C LEU A 389 -6.80 7.75 7.84
N MET A 390 -5.51 7.78 8.11
CA MET A 390 -4.80 6.71 8.81
C MET A 390 -4.31 7.10 10.22
N MET A 391 -4.50 8.34 10.64
CA MET A 391 -4.14 8.81 11.99
C MET A 391 -4.82 7.99 13.11
N PRO A 392 -4.27 8.02 14.35
CA PRO A 392 -4.98 7.54 15.53
C PRO A 392 -6.37 8.18 15.66
N ILE A 393 -7.35 7.43 16.17
CA ILE A 393 -8.74 7.88 16.26
C ILE A 393 -8.89 9.17 17.09
N ASP A 394 -8.11 9.30 18.16
CA ASP A 394 -8.05 10.47 19.02
C ASP A 394 -7.47 11.70 18.32
N GLU A 395 -6.53 11.52 17.40
CA GLU A 395 -6.00 12.60 16.56
C GLU A 395 -6.97 12.98 15.43
N MET A 396 -7.63 12.00 14.78
CA MET A 396 -8.69 12.28 13.81
C MET A 396 -9.86 13.02 14.43
N ALA A 397 -10.11 12.70 15.69
CA ALA A 397 -11.10 13.36 16.50
C ALA A 397 -10.70 14.84 16.74
N GLY A 398 -9.43 15.07 17.07
CA GLY A 398 -8.90 16.38 17.39
C GLY A 398 -9.50 16.99 18.66
N ASP A 399 -9.03 18.18 19.02
CA ASP A 399 -9.58 18.95 20.15
C ASP A 399 -10.99 19.51 19.88
N SER A 400 -11.41 19.49 18.61
CA SER A 400 -12.68 20.06 18.11
C SER A 400 -13.90 19.17 18.38
N LEU A 401 -13.75 17.97 18.93
CA LEU A 401 -14.90 17.17 19.37
C LEU A 401 -15.45 17.68 20.69
N GLU A 402 -16.41 18.60 20.55
CA GLU A 402 -17.32 18.88 21.64
C GLU A 402 -17.99 17.58 22.11
N LYS A 403 -17.92 17.32 23.41
CA LYS A 403 -18.52 16.12 24.03
C LYS A 403 -20.00 15.96 23.66
N SER A 404 -20.71 17.07 23.46
CA SER A 404 -22.10 17.14 22.99
C SER A 404 -22.28 16.47 21.62
N SER A 405 -21.43 16.78 20.64
CA SER A 405 -21.51 16.25 19.27
C SER A 405 -21.29 14.73 19.21
N VAL A 406 -20.36 14.20 20.01
CA VAL A 406 -20.16 12.73 20.12
C VAL A 406 -21.38 12.06 20.69
N ASN A 407 -21.90 12.57 21.80
CA ASN A 407 -23.04 11.97 22.48
C ASN A 407 -24.28 12.00 21.60
N GLU A 408 -24.47 13.05 20.82
CA GLU A 408 -25.55 13.15 19.85
C GLU A 408 -25.41 12.12 18.73
N PHE A 409 -24.23 12.02 18.11
CA PHE A 409 -23.95 11.00 17.09
C PHE A 409 -24.18 9.58 17.62
N VAL A 410 -23.65 9.27 18.82
CA VAL A 410 -23.88 7.97 19.46
C VAL A 410 -25.37 7.75 19.65
N ARG A 411 -26.15 8.72 20.14
CA ARG A 411 -27.62 8.55 20.27
C ARG A 411 -28.30 8.33 18.93
N GLN A 412 -27.87 9.01 17.86
CA GLN A 412 -28.42 8.83 16.52
C GLN A 412 -28.15 7.41 15.99
N LEU A 413 -26.95 6.87 16.21
CA LEU A 413 -26.57 5.53 15.77
C LEU A 413 -27.52 4.44 16.31
N TYR A 414 -27.96 4.54 17.57
CA TYR A 414 -28.88 3.56 18.18
C TYR A 414 -30.34 3.80 17.77
N ARG A 415 -30.64 4.91 17.10
CA ARG A 415 -31.97 5.24 16.57
C ARG A 415 -32.10 4.92 15.09
N MET A 416 -31.00 4.64 14.39
CA MET A 416 -31.05 4.25 12.99
C MET A 416 -31.72 2.87 12.86
N PRO A 417 -32.79 2.72 12.06
CA PRO A 417 -33.40 1.42 11.82
C PRO A 417 -32.39 0.52 11.10
N VAL A 418 -32.33 -0.75 11.49
CA VAL A 418 -31.57 -1.78 10.76
C VAL A 418 -32.17 -1.85 9.35
N SER A 419 -31.41 -1.46 8.34
CA SER A 419 -31.86 -1.54 6.95
C SER A 419 -31.88 -3.02 6.53
N PRO A 420 -32.98 -3.52 5.92
CA PRO A 420 -33.00 -4.86 5.35
C PRO A 420 -32.24 -4.87 4.01
N PHE A 421 -30.93 -5.10 4.06
CA PHE A 421 -30.11 -5.61 2.96
C PHE A 421 -29.40 -6.83 3.57
N THR A 422 -29.62 -8.10 3.23
CA THR A 422 -29.69 -8.73 1.90
C THR A 422 -30.34 -10.12 2.06
N GLU A 423 -31.24 -10.54 1.17
CA GLU A 423 -31.47 -11.96 0.87
C GLU A 423 -30.80 -12.27 -0.48
N ALA A 424 -29.69 -12.98 -0.45
CA ALA A 424 -29.29 -13.96 -1.47
C ALA A 424 -28.07 -14.77 -0.98
N SER A 425 -28.30 -16.09 -0.87
CA SER A 425 -27.34 -17.21 -0.74
C SER A 425 -26.45 -17.28 0.51
N ASP A 426 -26.88 -18.06 1.51
CA ASP A 426 -26.49 -19.48 1.59
C ASP A 426 -27.31 -20.21 2.68
N GLU A 427 -28.49 -20.68 2.30
CA GLU A 427 -29.11 -21.86 2.93
C GLU A 427 -29.05 -23.01 1.92
N THR A 428 -28.12 -23.93 2.12
CA THR A 428 -28.37 -25.34 1.77
C THR A 428 -27.93 -26.26 2.90
N ALA A 429 -28.95 -26.67 3.65
CA ALA A 429 -29.16 -28.00 4.23
C ALA A 429 -27.94 -28.77 4.77
N ALA A 430 -27.86 -28.78 6.10
CA ALA A 430 -27.35 -29.93 6.82
C ALA A 430 -28.23 -31.17 6.51
N SER A 431 -27.67 -32.15 5.79
CA SER A 431 -28.12 -33.53 5.89
C SER A 431 -26.99 -34.38 6.45
N LYS A 432 -27.32 -35.05 7.56
CA LYS A 432 -26.50 -36.07 8.19
C LYS A 432 -26.44 -37.27 7.26
N ASP A 433 -25.25 -37.66 6.83
CA ASP A 433 -24.96 -39.06 6.62
C ASP A 433 -23.51 -39.39 6.97
N ALA A 434 -23.38 -40.35 7.87
CA ALA A 434 -22.13 -40.82 8.41
C ALA A 434 -21.58 -41.92 7.53
N THR A 435 -20.45 -41.66 6.86
CA THR A 435 -19.66 -42.73 6.25
C THR A 435 -18.18 -42.51 6.53
N LYS A 436 -17.64 -43.40 7.39
CA LYS A 436 -16.21 -43.57 7.67
C LYS A 436 -15.43 -43.79 6.39
N VAL A 437 -14.45 -42.93 6.10
CA VAL A 437 -13.32 -43.26 5.22
C VAL A 437 -12.01 -42.78 5.85
N LYS A 438 -11.01 -43.65 5.75
CA LYS A 438 -9.79 -43.75 6.53
C LYS A 438 -8.84 -42.55 6.39
N GLN A 439 -8.28 -42.13 7.53
CA GLN A 439 -7.01 -41.41 7.62
C GLN A 439 -5.93 -42.19 6.87
N VAL A 440 -5.29 -41.54 5.89
CA VAL A 440 -3.92 -41.86 5.48
C VAL A 440 -3.06 -40.71 5.97
N SER A 441 -2.26 -41.00 6.98
CA SER A 441 -1.21 -40.17 7.51
C SER A 441 -0.05 -40.07 6.51
N SER A 442 0.24 -38.88 6.01
CA SER A 442 1.61 -38.54 5.60
C SER A 442 2.13 -37.47 6.55
N SER A 443 2.92 -37.95 7.51
CA SER A 443 3.81 -37.16 8.33
C SER A 443 4.91 -36.58 7.44
N ASP A 444 4.97 -35.26 7.31
CA ASP A 444 6.22 -34.58 6.96
C ASP A 444 6.37 -33.34 7.85
N GLN A 445 6.76 -33.62 9.09
CA GLN A 445 7.26 -32.62 10.02
C GLN A 445 8.68 -32.26 9.61
N ARG A 446 8.88 -31.10 8.97
CA ARG A 446 10.22 -30.47 8.95
C ARG A 446 10.40 -29.62 10.21
N PRO A 447 11.51 -29.78 10.95
CA PRO A 447 11.69 -29.15 12.25
C PRO A 447 12.03 -27.67 12.10
N THR A 448 11.34 -26.83 12.87
CA THR A 448 11.71 -25.45 13.13
C THR A 448 13.02 -25.40 13.93
N LYS A 449 14.15 -25.28 13.22
CA LYS A 449 15.43 -24.96 13.85
C LYS A 449 15.46 -23.48 14.20
N LYS A 450 15.53 -23.20 15.50
CA LYS A 450 16.01 -21.92 16.05
C LYS A 450 17.40 -21.65 15.50
N ILE A 451 17.56 -20.61 14.67
CA ILE A 451 18.87 -20.08 14.27
C ILE A 451 19.26 -19.02 15.29
N ARG A 452 20.38 -19.26 15.99
CA ARG A 452 21.13 -18.23 16.72
C ARG A 452 22.28 -17.77 15.82
N SER A 453 22.31 -16.45 15.58
CA SER A 453 23.41 -15.52 15.28
C SER A 453 24.52 -15.89 14.27
N GLY A 454 24.72 -15.03 13.27
CA GLY A 454 26.07 -14.67 12.79
C GLY A 454 26.32 -14.65 11.27
N GLY A 455 25.34 -14.93 10.42
CA GLY A 455 25.51 -14.88 8.96
C GLY A 455 24.85 -13.65 8.36
N ALA A 456 25.57 -12.94 7.49
CA ALA A 456 25.01 -11.84 6.72
C ALA A 456 23.97 -12.39 5.72
N ASN A 457 22.72 -11.97 5.86
CA ASN A 457 21.60 -12.48 5.03
C ASN A 457 21.31 -11.60 3.81
N ASN A 458 22.06 -10.51 3.63
CA ASN A 458 21.91 -9.59 2.51
C ASN A 458 23.29 -9.17 1.97
N LEU A 459 23.33 -8.77 0.70
CA LEU A 459 24.56 -8.37 0.01
C LEU A 459 25.21 -7.13 0.65
N TYR A 460 24.40 -6.24 1.23
CA TYR A 460 24.83 -5.04 1.93
C TYR A 460 25.74 -5.35 3.13
N GLU A 461 25.32 -6.25 4.02
CA GLU A 461 26.08 -6.64 5.21
C GLU A 461 27.41 -7.27 4.81
N LEU A 462 27.46 -7.97 3.67
CA LEU A 462 28.68 -8.57 3.14
C LEU A 462 29.66 -7.53 2.60
N LEU A 463 29.18 -6.49 1.90
CA LEU A 463 30.02 -5.50 1.24
C LEU A 463 30.58 -4.42 2.17
N ILE A 464 30.05 -4.27 3.39
CA ILE A 464 30.56 -3.32 4.40
C ILE A 464 31.64 -3.95 5.29
N MET A 465 31.75 -5.28 5.31
CA MET A 465 32.73 -6.00 6.12
C MET A 465 34.11 -6.15 5.44
N GLU A 466 34.25 -5.74 4.18
CA GLU A 466 35.51 -5.65 3.42
C GLU A 466 35.84 -4.18 3.12
#